data_AF-A0A349A6I3-F1
#
_entry.id   AF-A0A349A6I3-F1
#
_cell.length_a   1.000
_cell.length_b   1.000
_cell.length_c   1.000
_cell.angle_alpha   90.00
_cell.angle_beta   90.00
_cell.angle_gamma   90.00
#
_symmetry.space_group_name_H-M   'P 1'
#
loop_
_entity.id
_entity.type
_entity.pdbx_description
1 polymer ?
#
loop_
_entity_poly.entity_id
_entity_poly.type
_entity_poly.pdbx_seq_one_letter_code
_entity_poly.pdbx_strand_id
1 'polypeptide(L)' 'MEGRILLTEDKDFGELVYRLKKPSRGMILIRIDVQERHRKWPRAEALIAKYGDRLPGHFVVVDLNKFRFRPLIFEQPLM' A
#
# COMPACT_ATOMS: atom_id res chain seq x y z
N MET A 1 -7.13 -14.45 10.63
CA MET A 1 -6.41 -13.65 9.61
C MET A 1 -6.20 -12.27 10.20
N GLU A 2 -4.96 -11.85 10.41
CA GLU A 2 -4.64 -10.62 11.11
C GLU A 2 -4.85 -9.44 10.15
N GLY A 3 -5.73 -8.51 10.50
CA GLY A 3 -6.11 -7.35 9.67
C GLY A 3 -4.98 -6.33 9.48
N ARG A 4 -3.87 -6.77 8.91
CA ARG A 4 -2.65 -5.98 8.68
C ARG A 4 -2.64 -5.41 7.27
N ILE A 5 -2.00 -4.26 7.14
CA ILE A 5 -1.67 -3.64 5.86
C ILE A 5 -0.22 -3.99 5.54
N LEU A 6 0.03 -4.46 4.32
CA LEU A 6 1.39 -4.79 3.89
C LEU A 6 2.11 -3.52 3.42
N LEU A 7 3.34 -3.32 3.87
CA LEU A 7 4.25 -2.30 3.37
C LEU A 7 5.38 -2.98 2.58
N THR A 8 5.65 -2.54 1.36
CA THR A 8 6.72 -3.11 0.52
C THR A 8 7.38 -2.06 -0.38
N GLU A 9 8.59 -2.36 -0.85
CA GLU A 9 9.29 -1.65 -1.94
C GLU A 9 9.35 -2.48 -3.23
N ASP A 10 8.95 -3.75 -3.15
CA ASP A 10 8.98 -4.69 -4.25
C ASP A 10 7.83 -4.40 -5.23
N LYS A 11 8.18 -4.05 -6.47
CA LYS A 11 7.24 -3.69 -7.54
C LYS A 11 6.48 -4.91 -8.08
N ASP A 12 7.08 -6.08 -8.03
CA ASP A 12 6.48 -7.33 -8.53
C ASP A 12 5.39 -7.82 -7.56
N PHE A 13 5.44 -7.35 -6.31
CA PHE A 13 4.43 -7.63 -5.30
C PHE A 13 3.06 -7.03 -5.63
N GLY A 14 3.02 -5.87 -6.31
CA GLY A 14 1.75 -5.27 -6.76
C GLY A 14 1.02 -6.17 -7.77
N GLU A 15 1.78 -6.82 -8.64
CA GLU A 15 1.26 -7.78 -9.62
C GLU A 15 0.82 -9.08 -8.92
N LEU A 16 1.55 -9.53 -7.91
CA LEU A 16 1.20 -10.70 -7.08
C LEU A 16 -0.09 -10.48 -6.28
N VAL A 17 -0.30 -9.32 -5.64
CA VAL A 17 -1.54 -9.05 -4.90
C VAL A 17 -2.72 -8.88 -5.84
N TYR A 18 -2.51 -8.21 -6.98
CA TYR A 18 -3.54 -8.07 -7.99
C TYR A 18 -3.94 -9.41 -8.63
N ARG A 19 -2.97 -10.28 -8.95
CA ARG A 19 -3.23 -11.60 -9.56
C ARG A 19 -3.68 -12.68 -8.59
N LEU A 20 -3.07 -12.76 -7.40
CA LEU A 20 -3.31 -13.87 -6.48
C LEU A 20 -4.55 -13.67 -5.58
N LYS A 21 -5.24 -12.53 -5.69
CA LYS A 21 -6.43 -12.17 -4.87
C LYS A 21 -6.25 -12.50 -3.37
N LYS A 22 -5.01 -12.46 -2.85
CA LYS A 22 -4.75 -12.83 -1.46
C LYS A 22 -5.41 -11.80 -0.55
N PRO A 23 -6.08 -12.22 0.54
CA PRO A 23 -6.75 -11.30 1.45
C PRO A 23 -5.71 -10.50 2.23
N SER A 24 -5.29 -9.36 1.69
CA SER A 24 -4.65 -8.29 2.46
C SER A 24 -5.71 -7.28 2.84
N ARG A 25 -5.65 -6.69 4.04
CA ARG A 25 -6.59 -5.62 4.41
C ARG A 25 -6.28 -4.30 3.69
N GLY A 26 -5.08 -4.19 3.12
CA GLY A 26 -4.58 -3.07 2.32
C GLY A 26 -3.10 -3.25 2.01
N MET A 27 -2.57 -2.42 1.12
CA MET A 27 -1.16 -2.47 0.71
C MET A 27 -0.60 -1.08 0.46
N ILE A 28 0.65 -0.88 0.85
CA ILE A 28 1.44 0.32 0.59
C ILE A 28 2.72 -0.08 -0.15
N LEU A 29 2.94 0.51 -1.33
CA LEU A 29 4.18 0.39 -2.10
C LEU A 29 4.97 1.69 -2.01
N ILE A 30 6.17 1.65 -1.43
CA ILE A 30 7.10 2.79 -1.43
C ILE A 30 7.90 2.76 -2.73
N ARG A 31 7.76 3.83 -3.53
CA ARG A 31 8.49 4.06 -4.77
C ARG A 31 9.30 5.36 -4.66
N ILE A 32 10.39 5.27 -3.90
CA ILE A 32 11.35 6.36 -3.69
C ILE A 32 12.73 5.84 -4.08
N ASP A 33 13.45 6.61 -4.90
CA ASP A 33 14.78 6.25 -5.38
C ASP A 33 15.80 6.12 -4.25
N VAL A 34 16.84 5.32 -4.49
CA VAL A 34 17.88 5.02 -3.49
C VAL A 34 18.57 6.30 -2.98
N GLN A 35 18.74 7.30 -3.84
CA GLN A 35 19.34 8.59 -3.51
C GLN A 35 18.50 9.36 -2.46
N GLU A 36 17.20 9.11 -2.44
CA GLU A 36 16.23 9.77 -1.57
C GLU A 36 15.74 8.84 -0.44
N ARG A 37 16.49 7.77 -0.11
CA ARG A 37 16.09 6.77 0.90
C ARG A 37 15.74 7.39 2.25
N HIS A 38 16.40 8.49 2.62
CA HIS A 38 16.13 9.24 3.84
C HIS A 38 14.69 9.80 3.91
N ARG A 39 13.99 9.94 2.78
CA ARG A 39 12.60 10.41 2.70
C ARG A 39 11.56 9.30 2.93
N LYS A 40 11.94 8.02 2.92
CA LYS A 40 10.97 6.90 2.98
C LYS A 40 10.11 6.90 4.23
N TRP A 41 10.73 7.03 5.40
CA TRP A 41 10.03 7.09 6.69
C TRP A 41 9.16 8.32 6.88
N PRO A 42 9.67 9.54 6.67
CA PRO A 42 8.82 10.72 6.74
C PRO A 42 7.59 10.64 5.83
N ARG A 43 7.73 10.03 4.64
CA ARG A 43 6.61 9.85 3.70
C ARG A 43 5.62 8.77 4.16
N ALA A 44 6.09 7.66 4.72
CA ALA A 44 5.23 6.62 5.28
C ALA A 44 4.46 7.12 6.52
N GLU A 45 5.13 7.82 7.43
CA GLU A 45 4.50 8.44 8.60
C GLU A 45 3.44 9.45 8.19
N ALA A 46 3.77 10.33 7.22
CA ALA A 46 2.80 11.29 6.70
C ALA A 46 1.58 10.63 6.03
N LEU A 47 1.76 9.46 5.40
CA LEU A 47 0.65 8.69 4.86
C LEU A 47 -0.25 8.17 6.00
N ILE A 48 0.34 7.53 7.01
CA ILE A 48 -0.41 6.93 8.12
C ILE A 48 -1.13 8.02 8.92
N ALA A 49 -0.44 9.09 9.28
CA ALA A 49 -0.99 10.19 10.07
C ALA A 49 -2.17 10.89 9.37
N LYS A 50 -2.10 11.05 8.04
CA LYS A 50 -3.13 11.80 7.29
C LYS A 50 -4.25 10.92 6.73
N TYR A 51 -3.99 9.64 6.47
CA TYR A 51 -4.91 8.78 5.72
C TYR A 51 -5.08 7.38 6.31
N GLY A 52 -4.66 7.13 7.56
CA GLY A 52 -4.71 5.82 8.22
C GLY A 52 -6.03 5.08 8.04
N ASP A 53 -7.16 5.76 8.31
CA ASP A 53 -8.51 5.19 8.21
C ASP A 53 -8.95 4.86 6.78
N ARG A 54 -8.30 5.45 5.78
CA ARG A 54 -8.55 5.23 4.35
C ARG A 54 -7.70 4.08 3.79
N LEU A 55 -6.64 3.66 4.46
CA LEU A 55 -5.75 2.60 3.97
C LEU A 55 -6.44 1.24 3.79
N PRO A 56 -7.38 0.80 4.66
CA PRO A 56 -8.12 -0.43 4.43
C PRO A 56 -8.82 -0.44 3.07
N GLY A 57 -8.77 -1.59 2.39
CA GLY A 57 -9.37 -1.76 1.06
C GLY A 57 -8.60 -1.10 -0.08
N HIS A 58 -7.41 -0.53 0.18
CA HIS A 58 -6.66 0.21 -0.83
C HIS A 58 -5.25 -0.31 -1.05
N PHE A 59 -4.82 -0.21 -2.31
CA PHE A 59 -3.42 -0.22 -2.72
C PHE A 59 -2.95 1.22 -2.86
N VAL A 60 -1.91 1.59 -2.11
CA VAL A 60 -1.39 2.95 -2.06
C VAL A 60 0.04 2.97 -2.54
N VAL A 61 0.31 3.73 -3.60
CA VAL A 61 1.69 4.00 -4.04
C VAL A 61 2.17 5.30 -3.42
N VAL A 62 3.28 5.24 -2.70
CA VAL A 62 3.95 6.38 -2.08
C VAL A 62 5.14 6.77 -2.94
N ASP A 63 5.09 7.94 -3.55
CA ASP A 63 6.26 8.57 -4.19
C ASP A 63 6.70 9.81 -3.38
N LEU A 64 7.76 10.50 -3.81
CA LEU A 64 8.29 11.68 -3.10
C LEU A 64 7.27 12.80 -2.92
N ASN A 65 6.28 12.91 -3.82
CA ASN A 65 5.43 14.08 -3.93
C ASN A 65 3.97 13.80 -3.62
N LYS A 66 3.50 12.55 -3.79
CA LYS A 66 2.09 12.19 -3.62
C LYS A 66 1.87 10.77 -3.14
N PHE A 67 0.65 10.54 -2.67
CA PHE A 67 0.09 9.23 -2.35
C PHE A 67 -0.99 8.92 -3.38
N ARG A 68 -0.87 7.80 -4.09
CA ARG A 68 -1.84 7.38 -5.10
C ARG A 68 -2.64 6.21 -4.57
N PHE A 69 -3.92 6.44 -4.30
CA PHE A 69 -4.86 5.40 -3.84
C PHE A 69 -5.50 4.69 -5.03
N ARG A 70 -5.57 3.37 -4.95
CA ARG A 70 -6.32 2.51 -5.85
C ARG A 70 -7.17 1.56 -5.00
N PRO A 71 -8.47 1.41 -5.26
CA PRO A 71 -9.26 0.40 -4.55
C PRO A 71 -8.71 -0.98 -4.90
N LEU A 72 -8.58 -1.83 -3.89
CA LEU A 72 -8.38 -3.26 -4.10
C LEU A 72 -9.75 -3.84 -4.45
N ILE A 73 -9.88 -4.38 -5.66
CA ILE A 73 -11.08 -5.10 -6.06
C ILE A 73 -11.00 -6.48 -5.43
N PHE A 74 -11.56 -6.61 -4.24
CA PHE A 74 -11.84 -7.91 -3.66
C PHE A 74 -13.23 -8.33 -4.13
N GLU A 75 -13.31 -9.37 -4.96
CA GLU A 75 -14.51 -10.19 -4.92
C GLU A 75 -14.53 -10.81 -3.52
N GLN A 76 -15.34 -10.24 -2.62
CA GLN A 76 -15.68 -10.94 -1.39
C GLN A 76 -16.39 -12.22 -1.84
N PRO A 77 -15.99 -13.42 -1.39
CA PRO A 77 -16.93 -14.51 -1.34
C PRO A 77 -18.11 -14.00 -0.51
N LEU A 78 -19.30 -14.01 -1.11
CA LEU A 78 -20.55 -13.75 -0.43
C LEU A 78 -20.51 -14.55 0.88
N MET A 79 -20.59 -13.85 2.01
CA MET A 79 -20.79 -14.49 3.31
C MET A 79 -22.10 -15.28 3.27
#